data_AF-A0A7S1S8D2-F1
#
_entry.id   AF-A0A7S1S8D2-F1
#
_cell.length_a   1.000
_cell.length_b   1.000
_cell.length_c   1.000
_cell.angle_alpha   90.00
_cell.angle_beta   90.00
_cell.angle_gamma   90.00
#
_symmetry.space_group_name_H-M   'P 1'
#
loop_
_entity.id
_entity.type
_entity.pdbx_description
1 polymer ?
#
loop_
_entity_poly.entity_id
_entity_poly.type
_entity_poly.pdbx_seq_one_letter_code
_entity_poly.pdbx_strand_id
1 'polypeptide(L)'
;YQDALFVKRPGDKTTRWHADLHMAPFDTNDFVTCWLPLAPVAARAQGGTGLSFVSASHRDFALGFWRQRPQEARVDLEARYGPGAVADHGALALGDATWHHGWTLHGAPSLLEGTA
;
A
#
# COMPACT_ATOMS: atom_id res chain seq x y z
N TYR A 1 10.43 -13.28 9.80
CA TYR A 1 10.79 -12.89 8.43
C TYR A 1 10.07 -13.80 7.45
N GLN A 2 9.45 -13.24 6.40
CA GLN A 2 8.61 -13.94 5.42
C GLN A 2 8.73 -13.22 4.07
N ASP A 3 8.67 -13.98 2.98
CA ASP A 3 8.45 -13.48 1.62
C ASP A 3 7.06 -13.85 1.09
N ALA A 4 6.61 -13.11 0.07
CA ALA A 4 5.36 -13.38 -0.62
C ALA A 4 5.44 -12.88 -2.07
N LEU A 5 4.76 -13.59 -2.96
CA LEU A 5 4.58 -13.20 -4.35
C LEU A 5 3.17 -12.67 -4.56
N PHE A 6 3.05 -11.47 -5.11
CA PHE A 6 1.78 -10.84 -5.46
C PHE A 6 1.65 -10.67 -6.97
N VAL A 7 0.49 -11.03 -7.51
CA VAL A 7 0.13 -10.80 -8.92
C VAL A 7 -1.21 -10.11 -8.95
N LYS A 8 -1.29 -9.00 -9.70
CA LYS A 8 -2.52 -8.24 -9.89
C LYS A 8 -2.89 -8.25 -11.37
N ARG A 9 -4.07 -8.78 -11.68
CA ARG A 9 -4.64 -8.90 -13.02
C ARG A 9 -5.68 -7.81 -13.26
N PRO A 10 -5.95 -7.43 -14.52
CA PRO A 10 -7.07 -6.54 -14.83
C PRO A 10 -8.37 -7.06 -14.19
N GLY A 11 -9.10 -6.18 -13.51
CA GLY A 11 -10.30 -6.53 -12.74
C GLY A 11 -10.04 -6.90 -11.26
N ASP A 12 -8.79 -7.14 -10.85
CA ASP A 12 -8.47 -7.41 -9.45
C ASP A 12 -8.72 -6.17 -8.57
N LYS A 13 -9.36 -6.41 -7.42
CA LYS A 13 -9.81 -5.37 -6.50
C LYS A 13 -8.65 -4.65 -5.81
N THR A 14 -8.97 -3.49 -5.24
CA THR A 14 -8.05 -2.71 -4.40
C THR A 14 -7.51 -3.53 -3.23
N THR A 15 -6.19 -3.48 -3.04
CA THR A 15 -5.56 -3.90 -1.78
C THR A 15 -5.84 -2.77 -0.79
N ARG A 16 -6.63 -3.07 0.25
CA ARG A 16 -7.07 -2.06 1.22
C ARG A 16 -5.87 -1.47 1.96
N TRP A 17 -6.00 -0.24 2.43
CA TRP A 17 -5.05 0.39 3.33
C TRP A 17 -4.83 -0.47 4.57
N HIS A 18 -3.56 -0.71 4.88
CA HIS A 18 -3.16 -1.58 5.97
C HIS A 18 -1.70 -1.33 6.36
N ALA A 19 -1.26 -1.92 7.47
CA ALA A 19 0.13 -1.84 7.96
C ALA A 19 0.59 -3.23 8.46
N ASP A 20 1.66 -3.76 7.87
CA ASP A 20 2.10 -5.16 7.94
C ASP A 20 2.17 -5.72 9.37
N LEU A 21 2.66 -4.93 10.34
CA LEU A 21 2.85 -5.39 11.72
C LEU A 21 1.55 -5.77 12.45
N HIS A 22 0.38 -5.36 11.94
CA HIS A 22 -0.89 -5.86 12.47
C HIS A 22 -1.16 -7.33 12.16
N MET A 23 -0.53 -7.89 11.12
CA MET A 23 -0.72 -9.28 10.67
C MET A 23 0.52 -10.13 10.87
N ALA A 24 1.67 -9.49 11.06
CA ALA A 24 2.93 -10.20 11.27
C ALA A 24 2.95 -10.85 12.67
N PRO A 25 3.31 -12.13 12.80
CA PRO A 25 3.36 -12.83 14.09
C PRO A 25 4.66 -12.50 14.85
N PHE A 26 5.04 -11.22 14.91
CA PHE A 26 6.28 -10.76 15.54
C PHE A 26 5.98 -9.71 16.60
N ASP A 27 6.57 -9.87 17.78
CA ASP A 27 6.55 -8.88 18.85
C ASP A 27 7.72 -7.91 18.67
N THR A 28 7.59 -7.01 17.70
CA THR A 28 8.62 -6.00 17.41
C THR A 28 8.03 -4.78 16.70
N ASN A 29 8.69 -3.63 16.87
CA ASN A 29 8.49 -2.45 16.03
C ASN A 29 9.58 -2.31 14.96
N ASP A 30 10.69 -3.03 15.07
CA ASP A 30 11.80 -3.00 14.13
C ASP A 30 11.50 -3.91 12.94
N PHE A 31 10.59 -3.47 12.08
CA PHE A 31 10.12 -4.22 10.91
C PHE A 31 10.12 -3.34 9.67
N VAL A 32 10.70 -3.86 8.59
CA VAL A 32 10.70 -3.20 7.29
C VAL A 32 10.36 -4.22 6.21
N THR A 33 9.48 -3.85 5.30
CA THR A 33 9.18 -4.61 4.08
C THR A 33 9.97 -4.01 2.92
N CYS A 34 10.59 -4.87 2.11
CA CYS A 34 11.11 -4.52 0.80
C CYS A 34 10.14 -5.04 -0.26
N TRP A 35 9.64 -4.16 -1.12
CA TRP A 35 8.80 -4.53 -2.26
C TRP A 35 9.56 -4.32 -3.56
N LEU A 36 9.63 -5.38 -4.36
CA LEU A 36 10.41 -5.46 -5.59
C LEU A 36 9.49 -5.85 -6.75
N PRO A 37 9.43 -5.08 -7.84
CA PRO A 37 8.73 -5.48 -9.06
C PRO A 37 9.52 -6.59 -9.77
N LEU A 38 8.85 -7.70 -10.07
CA LEU A 38 9.41 -8.77 -10.93
C LEU A 38 9.13 -8.54 -12.42
N ALA A 39 8.32 -7.55 -12.74
CA ALA A 39 8.07 -7.02 -14.09
C ALA A 39 7.87 -5.50 -13.97
N PRO A 40 8.20 -4.71 -15.00
CA PRO A 40 7.95 -3.27 -14.98
C PRO A 40 6.49 -2.95 -14.64
N VAL A 41 6.28 -2.10 -13.65
CA VAL A 41 4.96 -1.58 -13.30
C VAL A 41 4.76 -0.29 -14.08
N ALA A 42 3.77 -0.26 -14.97
CA ALA A 42 3.43 0.94 -15.71
C ALA A 42 2.85 2.02 -14.79
N ALA A 43 2.95 3.28 -15.20
CA ALA A 43 2.27 4.36 -14.50
C ALA A 43 0.76 4.12 -14.45
N ARG A 44 0.10 4.65 -13.43
CA ARG A 44 -1.35 4.48 -13.26
C ARG A 44 -2.14 4.93 -14.49
N ALA A 45 -1.73 6.05 -15.09
CA ALA A 45 -2.35 6.59 -16.32
C ALA A 45 -2.22 5.65 -17.54
N GLN A 46 -1.28 4.70 -17.51
CA GLN A 46 -1.05 3.70 -18.57
C GLN A 46 -1.66 2.34 -18.21
N GLY A 47 -2.52 2.29 -17.18
CA GLY A 47 -3.18 1.06 -16.76
C GLY A 47 -2.32 0.17 -15.87
N GLY A 48 -1.27 0.69 -15.23
CA GLY A 48 -0.53 -0.05 -14.19
C GLY A 48 -1.09 0.17 -12.78
N THR A 49 -0.56 -0.58 -11.82
CA THR A 49 -0.84 -0.38 -10.38
C THR A 49 0.36 -0.78 -9.53
N GLY A 50 0.85 0.16 -8.72
CA GLY A 50 1.87 -0.07 -7.70
C GLY A 50 1.30 0.13 -6.30
N LEU A 51 2.20 0.22 -5.32
CA LEU A 51 1.85 0.59 -3.96
C LEU A 51 1.66 2.11 -3.83
N SER A 52 0.65 2.50 -3.05
CA SER A 52 0.49 3.85 -2.54
C SER A 52 0.77 3.83 -1.04
N PHE A 53 1.36 4.91 -0.52
CA PHE A 53 1.78 5.03 0.88
C PHE A 53 1.23 6.30 1.50
N VAL A 54 1.06 6.29 2.83
CA VAL A 54 0.71 7.48 3.60
C VAL A 54 1.94 7.96 4.36
N SER A 55 2.45 9.13 3.98
CA SER A 55 3.61 9.76 4.60
C SER A 55 3.43 9.92 6.11
N ALA A 56 4.48 9.62 6.88
CA ALA A 56 4.52 9.68 8.35
C ALA A 56 3.52 8.79 9.12
N SER A 57 2.68 7.99 8.44
CA SER A 57 1.66 7.13 9.09
C SER A 57 2.24 6.08 10.04
N HIS A 58 3.50 5.67 9.86
CA HIS A 58 4.19 4.74 10.78
C HIS A 58 4.31 5.26 12.22
N ARG A 59 4.09 6.56 12.44
CA ARG A 59 4.08 7.20 13.77
C ARG A 59 2.72 7.11 14.47
N ASP A 60 1.69 6.61 13.77
CA ASP A 60 0.30 6.56 14.21
C ASP A 60 -0.20 5.11 14.25
N PHE A 61 0.52 4.26 14.97
CA PHE A 61 0.28 2.81 15.07
C PHE A 61 -1.02 2.44 15.81
N ALA A 62 -1.68 3.39 16.45
CA ALA A 62 -2.98 3.18 17.12
C ALA A 62 -4.17 3.24 16.14
N LEU A 63 -3.96 3.67 14.89
CA LEU A 63 -5.04 3.80 13.91
C LEU A 63 -5.46 2.43 13.35
N GLY A 64 -6.63 1.94 13.77
CA GLY A 64 -7.21 0.68 13.29
C GLY A 64 -7.75 0.78 11.85
N PHE A 65 -6.89 0.62 10.84
CA PHE A 65 -7.32 0.70 9.43
C PHE A 65 -7.82 -0.63 8.84
N TRP A 66 -7.57 -1.75 9.51
CA TRP A 66 -7.84 -3.10 9.00
C TRP A 66 -9.31 -3.52 9.05
N ARG A 67 -10.07 -3.02 10.03
CA ARG A 67 -11.46 -3.43 10.31
C ARG A 67 -12.38 -2.22 10.45
N GLN A 68 -12.38 -1.32 9.48
CA GLN A 68 -13.47 -0.35 9.43
C GLN A 68 -14.79 -1.09 9.27
N ARG A 69 -15.65 -1.01 10.28
CA ARG A 69 -17.02 -1.56 10.20
C ARG A 69 -17.79 -0.76 9.14
N PRO A 70 -18.82 -1.35 8.49
CA PRO A 70 -19.61 -0.62 7.51
C PRO A 70 -20.22 0.70 8.02
N GLN A 71 -20.41 0.85 9.33
CA GLN A 71 -20.92 2.07 9.95
C GLN A 71 -19.85 3.12 10.30
N GLU A 72 -18.56 2.80 10.20
CA GLU A 72 -17.47 3.73 10.50
C GLU A 72 -17.11 4.54 9.25
N ALA A 73 -17.07 5.86 9.38
CA ALA A 73 -16.61 6.72 8.29
C ALA A 73 -15.17 6.34 7.90
N ARG A 74 -14.91 6.29 6.59
CA ARG A 74 -13.54 6.15 6.08
C ARG A 74 -12.72 7.32 6.60
N VAL A 75 -11.60 7.04 7.26
CA VAL A 75 -10.69 8.10 7.68
C VAL A 75 -10.16 8.77 6.43
N ASP A 76 -10.40 10.07 6.32
CA ASP A 76 -9.78 10.88 5.29
C ASP A 76 -8.30 11.04 5.64
N LEU A 77 -7.46 10.32 4.89
CA LEU A 77 -6.02 10.27 5.10
C LEU A 77 -5.35 11.61 4.81
N GLU A 78 -5.84 12.34 3.81
CA GLU A 78 -5.32 13.68 3.46
C GLU A 78 -5.70 14.69 4.54
N ALA A 79 -6.93 14.63 5.06
CA ALA A 79 -7.34 15.48 6.17
C ALA A 79 -6.56 15.18 7.47
N ARG A 80 -6.18 13.91 7.69
CA ARG A 80 -5.46 13.48 8.91
C ARG A 80 -3.97 13.78 8.87
N TYR A 81 -3.32 13.52 7.73
CA TYR A 81 -1.86 13.60 7.60
C TYR A 81 -1.39 14.83 6.81
N GLY A 82 -2.33 15.61 6.28
CA GLY A 82 -2.08 16.84 5.53
C GLY A 82 -2.07 16.62 4.01
N PRO A 83 -2.20 17.70 3.22
CA PRO A 83 -2.22 17.63 1.76
C PRO A 83 -0.97 16.98 1.17
N GLY A 84 -1.16 16.02 0.27
CA GLY A 84 -0.10 15.26 -0.38
C GLY A 84 0.46 14.13 0.48
N ALA A 85 -0.18 13.78 1.59
CA ALA A 85 0.29 12.68 2.43
C ALA A 85 0.12 11.33 1.75
N VAL A 86 -0.91 11.13 0.93
CA VAL A 86 -1.12 9.92 0.15
C VAL A 86 -0.33 10.03 -1.16
N ALA A 87 0.76 9.28 -1.25
CA ALA A 87 1.63 9.24 -2.42
C ALA A 87 1.44 7.93 -3.17
N ASP A 88 1.09 8.01 -4.45
CA ASP A 88 1.14 6.87 -5.37
C ASP A 88 2.56 6.74 -5.94
N HIS A 89 3.20 5.60 -5.69
CA HIS A 89 4.52 5.30 -6.23
C HIS A 89 4.42 4.36 -7.43
N GLY A 90 3.31 4.44 -8.19
CA GLY A 90 2.87 3.48 -9.19
C GLY A 90 3.97 2.92 -10.08
N ALA A 91 4.53 3.74 -10.97
CA ALA A 91 5.46 3.29 -12.00
C ALA A 91 6.80 2.86 -11.40
N LEU A 92 7.22 1.62 -11.67
CA LEU A 92 8.48 1.07 -11.16
C LEU A 92 9.16 0.25 -12.27
N ALA A 93 10.43 0.55 -12.54
CA ALA A 93 11.26 -0.22 -13.44
C ALA A 93 11.84 -1.46 -12.74
N LEU A 94 12.36 -2.40 -13.53
CA LEU A 94 13.15 -3.50 -12.96
C LEU A 94 14.40 -2.93 -12.29
N GLY A 95 14.64 -3.36 -11.05
CA GLY A 95 15.73 -2.86 -10.21
C GLY A 95 15.31 -1.76 -9.24
N ASP A 96 14.15 -1.12 -9.43
CA ASP A 96 13.57 -0.25 -8.42
C ASP A 96 13.09 -1.07 -7.22
N ALA A 97 13.02 -0.44 -6.06
CA ALA A 97 12.48 -1.02 -4.85
C ALA A 97 11.80 0.05 -4.00
N THR A 98 10.76 -0.35 -3.25
CA THR A 98 10.26 0.46 -2.15
C THR A 98 10.55 -0.24 -0.83
N TRP A 99 10.83 0.56 0.19
CA TRP A 99 11.04 0.09 1.55
C TRP A 99 10.09 0.87 2.46
N HIS A 100 9.35 0.16 3.29
CA HIS A 100 8.43 0.80 4.23
C HIS A 100 8.49 0.15 5.60
N HIS A 101 8.37 0.99 6.64
CA HIS A 101 8.25 0.52 8.02
C HIS A 101 6.97 -0.30 8.19
N GLY A 102 6.97 -1.32 9.04
CA GLY A 102 5.83 -2.22 9.26
C GLY A 102 4.55 -1.55 9.75
N TRP A 103 4.64 -0.33 10.26
CA TRP A 103 3.50 0.53 10.63
C TRP A 103 3.07 1.51 9.54
N THR A 104 3.78 1.60 8.42
CA THR A 104 3.42 2.50 7.33
C THR A 104 2.13 2.01 6.69
N LEU A 105 1.11 2.87 6.68
CA LEU A 105 -0.10 2.60 5.93
C LEU A 105 0.21 2.59 4.45
N HIS A 106 -0.12 1.48 3.82
CA HIS A 106 0.05 1.28 2.39
C HIS A 106 -1.11 0.47 1.82
N GLY A 107 -1.29 0.57 0.51
CA GLY A 107 -2.34 -0.11 -0.23
C GLY A 107 -1.98 -0.13 -1.72
N ALA A 108 -2.85 -0.72 -2.54
CA ALA A 108 -2.67 -0.70 -3.99
C ALA A 108 -4.03 -0.53 -4.66
N PRO A 109 -4.22 0.46 -5.55
CA PRO A 109 -5.43 0.61 -6.35
C PRO A 109 -5.82 -0.66 -7.10
N SER A 110 -7.07 -0.78 -7.56
CA SER A 110 -7.47 -1.85 -8.48
C SER A 110 -6.71 -1.73 -9.80
N LEU A 111 -6.42 -2.83 -10.48
CA LEU A 111 -5.92 -2.76 -11.85
C LEU A 111 -7.13 -2.62 -12.79
N LEU A 112 -7.28 -1.46 -13.44
CA LEU A 112 -8.43 -1.21 -14.31
C LEU A 112 -8.38 -2.17 -15.50
N GLU A 113 -9.55 -2.62 -15.95
CA GLU A 113 -9.64 -3.25 -17.26
C GLU A 113 -9.17 -2.24 -18.30
N GLY A 114 -8.24 -2.65 -19.17
CA GLY A 114 -7.86 -1.84 -20.31
C GLY A 114 -9.09 -1.64 -21.18
N THR A 115 -9.40 -0.39 -21.53
CA THR A 115 -10.27 -0.15 -22.69
C THR A 115 -9.48 -0.64 -23.91
N ALA A 116 -9.85 -1.81 -24.41
CA ALA A 116 -9.39 -2.30 -25.71
C ALA A 116 -9.80 -1.31 -26.81
#